data_AF-F9ENR1-F1
#
_entry.id   AF-F9ENR1-F1
#
_cell.length_a   1.000
_cell.length_b   1.000
_cell.length_c   1.000
_cell.angle_alpha   90.00
_cell.angle_beta   90.00
_cell.angle_gamma   90.00
#
_symmetry.space_group_name_H-M   'P 1'
#
loop_
_entity.id
_entity.type
_entity.pdbx_description
1 polymer ?
#
loop_
_entity_poly.entity_id
_entity_poly.type
_entity_poly.pdbx_seq_one_letter_code
_entity_poly.pdbx_strand_id
1 'polypeptide(L)'
;MNWEVANETKTLNTGNYQIKMIKYIGEKIGLNSLSPVLEEAAFLRLNNPEDSLQSLADKINISKSGIRNRFRRIEEVYNSLLEEEKNS
;
A
#
# COMPACT_ATOMS: atom_id res chain seq x y z
N MET A 1 12.60 6.02 27.26
CA MET A 1 12.76 6.82 26.03
C MET A 1 13.34 5.89 24.97
N ASN A 2 12.46 5.30 24.15
CA ASN A 2 12.78 4.40 23.01
C ASN A 2 11.52 3.94 22.24
N TRP A 3 10.31 4.31 22.70
CA TRP A 3 9.05 3.85 22.09
C TRP A 3 8.67 4.62 20.82
N GLU A 4 9.09 5.89 20.69
CA GLU A 4 8.83 6.71 19.50
C GLU A 4 9.67 6.24 18.30
N VAL A 5 10.97 5.96 18.49
CA VAL A 5 11.90 5.53 17.44
C VAL A 5 11.57 4.12 16.89
N ALA A 6 11.07 3.21 17.74
CA ALA A 6 10.67 1.87 17.32
C ALA A 6 9.41 1.88 16.40
N ASN A 7 8.48 2.81 16.65
CA ASN A 7 7.27 2.94 15.83
C ASN A 7 7.55 3.64 14.49
N GLU A 8 8.43 4.64 14.46
CA GLU A 8 8.85 5.31 13.22
C GLU A 8 9.55 4.35 12.26
N THR A 9 10.47 3.52 12.78
CA THR A 9 11.19 2.52 11.96
C THR A 9 10.23 1.50 11.32
N LYS A 10 9.20 1.06 12.06
CA LYS A 10 8.17 0.14 11.55
C LYS A 10 7.25 0.80 10.53
N THR A 11 6.96 2.09 10.70
CA THR A 11 6.08 2.87 9.81
C THR A 11 6.76 3.16 8.47
N LEU A 12 8.03 3.59 8.48
CA LEU A 12 8.84 3.77 7.27
C LEU A 12 8.98 2.46 6.48
N ASN A 13 9.22 1.35 7.18
CA ASN A 13 9.26 0.02 6.54
C ASN A 13 7.92 -0.37 5.91
N THR A 14 6.79 0.02 6.52
CA THR A 14 5.46 -0.27 5.99
C THR A 14 5.15 0.53 4.71
N GLY A 15 5.49 1.82 4.67
CA GLY A 15 5.31 2.66 3.49
C GLY A 15 6.12 2.18 2.29
N ASN A 16 7.41 1.88 2.51
CA ASN A 16 8.29 1.33 1.49
C ASN A 16 7.82 -0.04 0.97
N TYR A 17 7.34 -0.91 1.86
CA TYR A 17 6.76 -2.19 1.46
C TYR A 17 5.49 -2.01 0.61
N GLN A 18 4.59 -1.09 0.99
CA GLN A 18 3.41 -0.76 0.17
C GLN A 18 3.81 -0.29 -1.22
N ILE A 19 4.79 0.61 -1.33
CA ILE A 19 5.29 1.11 -2.62
C ILE A 19 5.85 -0.04 -3.47
N LYS A 20 6.63 -0.95 -2.86
CA LYS A 20 7.18 -2.11 -3.56
C LYS A 20 6.08 -3.00 -4.14
N MET A 21 5.07 -3.33 -3.34
CA MET A 21 3.92 -4.14 -3.80
C MET A 21 3.18 -3.45 -4.96
N ILE A 22 2.89 -2.16 -4.80
CA ILE A 22 2.19 -1.36 -5.81
C ILE A 22 2.98 -1.35 -7.13
N LYS A 23 4.30 -1.11 -7.09
CA LYS A 23 5.14 -1.11 -8.28
C LYS A 23 5.14 -2.48 -8.98
N TYR A 24 5.27 -3.57 -8.22
CA TYR A 24 5.22 -4.92 -8.79
C TYR A 24 3.86 -5.21 -9.45
N ILE A 25 2.74 -4.87 -8.81
CA ILE A 25 1.40 -5.00 -9.42
C ILE A 25 1.33 -4.19 -10.73
N GLY A 26 1.81 -2.94 -10.69
CA GLY A 26 1.84 -2.06 -11.85
C GLY A 26 2.64 -2.63 -13.03
N GLU A 27 3.77 -3.28 -12.75
CA GLU A 27 4.62 -3.95 -13.75
C GLU A 27 3.98 -5.23 -14.32
N LYS A 28 3.26 -6.01 -13.49
CA LYS A 28 2.69 -7.30 -13.90
C LYS A 28 1.36 -7.17 -14.65
N ILE A 29 0.44 -6.36 -14.13
CA ILE A 29 -0.95 -6.32 -14.62
C ILE A 29 -1.49 -4.88 -14.83
N GLY A 30 -0.69 -3.86 -14.53
CA GLY A 30 -1.12 -2.46 -14.55
C GLY A 30 -2.01 -2.08 -13.35
N LEU A 31 -1.86 -0.87 -12.81
CA LEU A 31 -2.64 -0.42 -11.65
C LEU A 31 -4.13 -0.20 -11.96
N ASN A 32 -4.46 0.07 -13.22
CA ASN A 32 -5.83 0.21 -13.71
C ASN A 32 -6.62 -1.11 -13.73
N SER A 33 -5.96 -2.25 -13.51
CA SER A 33 -6.63 -3.54 -13.32
C SER A 33 -7.18 -3.73 -11.91
N LEU A 34 -6.73 -2.90 -10.94
CA LEU A 34 -7.27 -2.89 -9.60
C LEU A 34 -8.67 -2.27 -9.58
N SER A 35 -9.49 -2.62 -8.58
CA SER A 35 -10.76 -1.91 -8.38
C SER A 35 -10.50 -0.42 -8.11
N PRO A 36 -11.41 0.51 -8.48
CA PRO A 36 -11.16 1.96 -8.39
C PRO A 36 -10.65 2.45 -7.02
N VAL A 37 -11.17 1.87 -5.94
CA VAL A 37 -10.77 2.23 -4.57
C VAL A 37 -9.34 1.79 -4.21
N LEU A 38 -8.83 0.74 -4.84
CA LEU A 38 -7.47 0.23 -4.64
C LEU A 38 -6.49 0.96 -5.56
N GLU A 39 -6.90 1.24 -6.80
CA GLU A 39 -6.16 2.09 -7.73
C GLU A 39 -5.93 3.48 -7.12
N GLU A 40 -6.97 4.12 -6.59
CA GLU A 40 -6.87 5.40 -5.88
C GLU A 40 -5.86 5.32 -4.72
N ALA A 41 -5.93 4.29 -3.88
CA ALA A 41 -5.01 4.12 -2.76
C ALA A 41 -3.57 3.86 -3.21
N ALA A 42 -3.38 3.13 -4.31
CA ALA A 42 -2.08 2.85 -4.90
C ALA A 42 -1.42 4.15 -5.40
N PHE A 43 -2.13 4.95 -6.19
CA PHE A 43 -1.64 6.24 -6.65
C PHE A 43 -1.41 7.22 -5.50
N LEU A 44 -2.31 7.24 -4.51
CA LEU A 44 -2.17 8.10 -3.35
C LEU A 44 -0.88 7.80 -2.56
N ARG A 45 -0.53 6.52 -2.38
CA ARG A 45 0.74 6.11 -1.76
C ARG A 45 1.96 6.44 -2.61
N LEU A 46 1.90 6.22 -3.93
CA LEU A 46 3.01 6.58 -4.83
C LEU A 46 3.30 8.08 -4.83
N ASN A 47 2.25 8.90 -4.78
CA ASN A 47 2.37 10.36 -4.75
C ASN A 47 2.77 10.92 -3.38
N ASN A 48 2.57 10.16 -2.30
CA ASN A 48 2.86 10.58 -0.93
C ASN A 48 3.61 9.43 -0.19
N PRO A 49 4.87 9.16 -0.56
CA PRO A 49 5.60 7.98 -0.08
C PRO A 49 5.85 7.99 1.43
N GLU A 50 6.10 9.17 2.00
CA GLU A 50 6.44 9.36 3.42
C GLU A 50 5.22 9.51 4.33
N ASP A 51 4.01 9.62 3.76
CA ASP A 51 2.81 9.90 4.53
C ASP A 51 2.39 8.72 5.41
N SER A 52 1.99 9.01 6.65
CA SER A 52 1.37 8.00 7.50
C SER A 52 0.03 7.50 6.91
N LEU A 53 -0.45 6.34 7.35
CA LEU A 53 -1.80 5.89 6.98
C LEU A 53 -2.89 6.89 7.39
N GLN A 54 -2.70 7.63 8.49
CA GLN A 54 -3.67 8.64 8.90
C GLN A 54 -3.69 9.79 7.88
N SER A 55 -2.51 10.32 7.54
CA SER A 55 -2.34 11.41 6.57
C SER A 55 -2.93 11.05 5.20
N LEU A 56 -2.72 9.81 4.73
CA LEU A 56 -3.35 9.33 3.51
C LEU A 56 -4.88 9.27 3.62
N ALA A 57 -5.40 8.76 4.74
CA ALA A 57 -6.84 8.65 4.94
C ALA A 57 -7.51 10.04 4.93
N ASP A 58 -6.87 11.02 5.57
CA ASP A 58 -7.37 12.40 5.65
C ASP A 58 -7.42 13.07 4.27
N LYS A 59 -6.43 12.83 3.39
CA LYS A 59 -6.40 13.40 2.02
C LYS A 59 -7.58 12.98 1.14
N ILE A 60 -8.15 11.81 1.38
CA ILE A 60 -9.32 11.29 0.65
C ILE A 60 -10.57 11.18 1.53
N ASN A 61 -10.54 11.83 2.70
CA ASN A 61 -11.65 11.93 3.65
C ASN A 61 -12.27 10.57 4.05
N ILE A 62 -11.43 9.59 4.39
CA ILE A 62 -11.86 8.29 4.94
C ILE A 62 -11.21 8.01 6.29
N SER A 63 -11.65 6.93 6.94
CA SER A 63 -11.02 6.49 8.19
C SER A 63 -9.68 5.80 7.95
N LYS A 64 -8.79 5.84 8.96
CA LYS A 64 -7.53 5.07 8.98
C LYS A 64 -7.74 3.57 8.78
N SER A 65 -8.84 3.02 9.29
CA SER A 65 -9.20 1.61 9.06
C SER A 65 -9.62 1.35 7.61
N GLY A 66 -10.30 2.30 6.98
CA GLY A 66 -10.67 2.25 5.56
C GLY A 66 -9.45 2.17 4.65
N ILE A 67 -8.50 3.09 4.79
CA ILE A 67 -7.27 3.07 3.97
C ILE A 67 -6.42 1.82 4.27
N ARG A 68 -6.35 1.38 5.54
CA ARG A 68 -5.63 0.16 5.91
C ARG A 68 -6.21 -1.07 5.21
N ASN A 69 -7.53 -1.19 5.15
CA ASN A 69 -8.17 -2.30 4.45
C ASN A 69 -7.88 -2.28 2.94
N ARG A 70 -7.78 -1.10 2.34
CA ARG A 70 -7.38 -0.97 0.92
C ARG A 70 -5.96 -1.51 0.72
N PHE A 71 -4.98 -1.12 1.54
CA PHE A 71 -3.62 -1.68 1.43
C PHE A 71 -3.54 -3.17 1.72
N ARG A 72 -4.35 -3.70 2.65
CA ARG A 72 -4.46 -5.13 2.90
C ARG A 72 -4.91 -5.89 1.65
N ARG A 73 -5.87 -5.34 0.90
CA ARG A 73 -6.36 -5.93 -0.36
C ARG A 73 -5.36 -5.78 -1.51
N ILE A 74 -4.59 -4.69 -1.55
CA ILE A 74 -3.47 -4.54 -2.48
C ILE A 74 -2.42 -5.63 -2.21
N GLU A 75 -2.13 -5.91 -0.94
CA GLU A 75 -1.21 -7.00 -0.56
C GLU A 75 -1.74 -8.39 -0.96
N GLU A 76 -3.05 -8.64 -0.84
CA GLU A 76 -3.67 -9.87 -1.36
C GLU A 76 -3.41 -10.05 -2.86
N VAL A 77 -3.63 -9.00 -3.67
CA VAL A 77 -3.37 -9.03 -5.12
C VAL A 77 -1.88 -9.28 -5.40
N TYR A 78 -0.99 -8.59 -4.69
CA TYR A 78 0.46 -8.79 -4.83
C TYR A 78 0.86 -10.25 -4.54
N ASN A 79 0.33 -10.85 -3.47
CA ASN A 79 0.63 -12.24 -3.11
C ASN A 79 0.10 -13.23 -4.14
N SER A 80 -1.11 -13.02 -4.68
CA SER A 80 -1.64 -13.87 -5.76
C SER A 80 -0.74 -13.87 -7.00
N LEU A 81 -0.26 -12.69 -7.41
CA LEU A 81 0.67 -12.58 -8.55
C LEU A 81 2.01 -13.30 -8.30
N LEU A 82 2.53 -13.23 -7.06
CA LEU A 82 3.74 -13.97 -6.69
C LEU A 82 3.53 -15.49 -6.71
N GLU A 83 2.35 -15.96 -6.33
CA GLU A 83 2.01 -17.39 -6.39
C GLU A 83 1.88 -17.86 -7.84
N GLU A 84 1.24 -17.08 -8.72
CA GLU A 84 1.16 -17.36 -10.15
C GLU A 84 2.55 -17.43 -10.81
N GLU A 85 3.47 -16.52 -10.47
CA GLU A 85 4.84 -16.51 -11.00
C GLU A 85 5.66 -17.73 -10.54
N LYS A 86 5.42 -18.26 -9.34
CA LYS A 86 6.11 -19.48 -8.84
C LYS A 86 5.60 -20.76 -9.49
N ASN A 87 4.37 -20.75 -9.99
CA ASN A 87 3.72 -21.90 -10.61
C ASN A 87 3.86 -21.93 -12.14
N SER A 88 4.56 -20.93 -12.71
CA SER A 88 4.88 -20.80 -14.14
C SER A 88 6.31 -21.28 -14.44
#